data_AF-A0A7X0RRA1-F1
#
_entry.id   AF-A0A7X0RRA1-F1
#
_cell.length_a   1.000
_cell.length_b   1.000
_cell.length_c   1.000
_cell.angle_alpha   90.00
_cell.angle_beta   90.00
_cell.angle_gamma   90.00
#
_symmetry.space_group_name_H-M   'P 1'
#
loop_
_entity.id
_entity.type
_entity.pdbx_description
1 polymer ?
#
loop_
_entity_poly.entity_id
_entity_poly.type
_entity_poly.pdbx_seq_one_letter_code
_entity_poly.pdbx_strand_id
1 'polypeptide(L)'
;MKLKDFEKFVLPGILKRGEEYYVEGHVVDIEEVDKGCYQAEVEGSENYEVEVRIGSRGDIQSMACDCPYDQEAFCKHQVAVLLEIRSMLDVLKAKTDSAPKGKASQPKKKLADQLKALSKEPAISVESRSFKRT
;
A
#
# COMPACT_ATOMS: atom_id res chain seq x y z
N MET A 1 3.69 -18.92 0.87
CA MET A 1 3.02 -18.61 -0.43
C MET A 1 4.07 -18.07 -1.39
N LYS A 2 3.98 -18.30 -2.70
CA LYS A 2 5.00 -17.80 -3.64
C LYS A 2 4.66 -16.41 -4.16
N LEU A 3 5.69 -15.58 -4.38
CA LEU A 3 5.55 -14.25 -4.99
C LEU A 3 4.95 -14.28 -6.42
N LYS A 4 4.98 -15.43 -7.09
CA LYS A 4 4.37 -15.58 -8.43
C LYS A 4 2.91 -16.03 -8.41
N ASP A 5 2.41 -16.47 -7.26
CA ASP A 5 1.07 -17.07 -7.13
C ASP A 5 0.19 -16.34 -6.11
N PHE A 6 0.68 -15.28 -5.46
CA PHE A 6 -0.05 -14.55 -4.42
C PHE A 6 -1.39 -14.00 -4.93
N GLU A 7 -1.48 -13.67 -6.21
CA GLU A 7 -2.70 -13.19 -6.90
C GLU A 7 -3.92 -14.11 -6.69
N LYS A 8 -3.69 -15.42 -6.49
CA LYS A 8 -4.75 -16.42 -6.21
C LYS A 8 -5.28 -16.39 -4.78
N PHE A 9 -4.51 -15.80 -3.87
CA PHE A 9 -4.82 -15.71 -2.44
C PHE A 9 -5.39 -14.33 -2.06
N VAL A 10 -5.24 -13.35 -2.94
CA VAL A 10 -5.77 -12.00 -2.78
C VAL A 10 -7.19 -11.93 -3.36
N LEU A 11 -8.07 -11.20 -2.70
CA LEU A 11 -9.42 -10.95 -3.22
C LEU A 11 -9.34 -10.16 -4.53
N PRO A 12 -10.16 -10.50 -5.55
CA PRO A 12 -10.07 -9.87 -6.87
C PRO A 12 -10.29 -8.35 -6.84
N GLY A 13 -11.09 -7.84 -5.89
CA GLY A 13 -11.27 -6.40 -5.70
C GLY A 13 -10.03 -5.68 -5.17
N ILE A 14 -9.27 -6.33 -4.29
CA ILE A 14 -8.02 -5.79 -3.73
C ILE A 14 -6.89 -5.91 -4.75
N LEU A 15 -6.83 -7.05 -5.46
CA LEU A 15 -5.84 -7.27 -6.51
C LEU A 15 -5.91 -6.17 -7.56
N LYS A 16 -7.11 -5.92 -8.11
CA LYS A 16 -7.31 -4.89 -9.13
C LYS A 16 -6.86 -3.49 -8.65
N ARG A 17 -7.21 -3.12 -7.43
CA ARG A 17 -6.80 -1.83 -6.84
C ARG A 17 -5.30 -1.74 -6.61
N GLY A 18 -4.67 -2.84 -6.20
CA GLY A 18 -3.22 -2.90 -6.03
C GLY A 18 -2.48 -2.80 -7.37
N GLU A 19 -3.01 -3.43 -8.42
CA GLU A 19 -2.50 -3.26 -9.80
C GLU A 19 -2.63 -1.81 -10.27
N GLU A 20 -3.76 -1.15 -10.00
CA GLU A 20 -3.93 0.28 -10.28
C GLU A 20 -2.85 1.11 -9.58
N TYR A 21 -2.60 0.87 -8.29
CA TYR A 21 -1.58 1.60 -7.52
C TYR A 21 -0.16 1.38 -8.05
N TYR A 22 0.14 0.16 -8.50
CA TYR A 22 1.40 -0.17 -9.14
C TYR A 22 1.56 0.54 -10.49
N VAL A 23 0.53 0.49 -11.35
CA VAL A 23 0.55 1.11 -12.69
C VAL A 23 0.62 2.63 -12.62
N GLU A 24 -0.08 3.23 -11.66
CA GLU A 24 -0.04 4.68 -11.41
C GLU A 24 1.26 5.14 -10.75
N GLY A 25 2.09 4.22 -10.23
CA GLY A 25 3.38 4.53 -9.64
C GLY A 25 3.30 5.13 -8.24
N HIS A 26 2.33 4.70 -7.43
CA HIS A 26 2.19 5.15 -6.03
C HIS A 26 3.29 4.60 -5.11
N VAL A 27 4.00 3.55 -5.52
CA VAL A 27 5.20 3.08 -4.81
C VAL A 27 6.32 4.06 -5.12
N VAL A 28 6.56 5.01 -4.21
CA VAL A 28 7.50 6.12 -4.43
C VAL A 28 8.93 5.72 -4.13
N ASP A 29 9.11 4.81 -3.19
CA ASP A 29 10.43 4.30 -2.82
C ASP A 29 10.36 2.82 -2.42
N ILE A 30 11.43 2.10 -2.71
CA ILE A 30 11.57 0.70 -2.30
C ILE A 30 13.05 0.32 -2.25
N GLU A 31 13.42 -0.27 -1.11
CA GLU A 31 14.78 -0.69 -0.83
C GLU A 31 14.83 -2.07 -0.17
N GLU A 32 15.92 -2.80 -0.43
CA GLU A 32 16.22 -4.05 0.25
C GLU A 32 17.09 -3.74 1.48
N VAL A 33 16.46 -3.69 2.66
CA VAL A 33 17.15 -3.39 3.93
C VAL A 33 17.98 -4.58 4.41
N ASP A 34 17.54 -5.80 4.10
CA ASP A 34 18.18 -7.04 4.50
C ASP A 34 17.95 -8.13 3.46
N LYS A 35 18.68 -9.25 3.52
CA LYS A 35 18.56 -10.31 2.50
C LYS A 35 17.13 -10.87 2.43
N GLY A 36 16.41 -10.47 1.39
CA GLY A 36 14.99 -10.80 1.22
C GLY A 36 14.05 -10.03 2.16
N CYS A 37 14.49 -8.94 2.77
CA CYS A 37 13.64 -8.00 3.50
C CYS A 37 13.59 -6.70 2.70
N TYR A 38 12.39 -6.34 2.24
CA TYR A 38 12.14 -5.15 1.46
C TYR A 38 11.29 -4.19 2.27
N GLN A 39 11.67 -2.93 2.26
CA GLN A 39 10.92 -1.82 2.83
C GLN A 39 10.52 -0.90 1.69
N ALA A 40 9.25 -0.51 1.63
CA ALA A 40 8.71 0.32 0.58
C ALA A 40 7.81 1.41 1.15
N GLU A 41 7.85 2.57 0.52
CA GLU A 41 6.97 3.68 0.82
C GLU A 41 5.94 3.82 -0.30
N VAL A 42 4.66 3.83 0.09
CA VAL A 42 3.52 3.93 -0.83
C VAL A 42 2.74 5.19 -0.53
N GLU A 43 2.65 6.06 -1.53
CA GLU A 43 1.83 7.26 -1.48
C GLU A 43 0.35 6.89 -1.64
N GLY A 44 -0.51 7.44 -0.80
CA GLY A 44 -1.95 7.26 -0.88
C GLY A 44 -2.68 8.47 -0.34
N SER A 45 -3.60 8.27 0.61
CA SER A 45 -4.12 9.39 1.40
C SER A 45 -3.03 10.02 2.28
N GLU A 46 -2.11 9.19 2.74
CA GLU A 46 -0.90 9.52 3.48
C GLU A 46 0.24 8.63 2.94
N ASN A 47 1.46 8.83 3.40
CA ASN A 47 2.57 7.92 3.10
C ASN A 47 2.45 6.70 4.01
N TYR A 48 2.31 5.51 3.41
CA TYR A 48 2.25 4.24 4.12
C TYR A 48 3.54 3.48 3.93
N GLU A 49 4.05 2.93 5.02
CA GLU A 49 5.18 2.04 4.99
C GLU A 49 4.72 0.58 4.85
N VAL A 50 5.42 -0.16 3.99
CA VAL A 50 5.16 -1.57 3.73
C VAL A 50 6.45 -2.35 3.86
N GLU A 51 6.43 -3.36 4.73
CA GLU A 51 7.55 -4.26 4.94
C GLU A 51 7.18 -5.64 4.37
N VAL A 52 8.05 -6.20 3.54
CA VAL A 52 7.85 -7.49 2.90
C VAL A 52 9.08 -8.37 3.10
N ARG A 53 8.87 -9.57 3.65
CA ARG A 53 9.90 -10.58 3.81
C ARG A 53 9.71 -11.73 2.84
N ILE A 54 10.68 -11.92 1.96
CA ILE A 54 10.74 -12.95 0.93
C ILE A 54 11.92 -13.88 1.21
N GLY A 55 11.64 -15.17 1.35
CA GLY A 55 12.67 -16.19 1.50
C GLY A 55 13.45 -16.42 0.20
N SER A 56 14.62 -17.05 0.31
CA SER A 56 15.53 -17.32 -0.82
C SER A 56 14.93 -18.14 -1.98
N ARG A 57 13.78 -18.79 -1.75
CA ARG A 57 13.02 -19.56 -2.75
C ARG A 57 11.93 -18.75 -3.46
N GLY A 58 11.80 -17.45 -3.16
CA GLY A 58 10.73 -16.59 -3.66
C GLY A 58 9.39 -16.79 -2.92
N ASP A 59 9.45 -17.31 -1.70
CA ASP A 59 8.29 -17.51 -0.83
C ASP A 59 8.13 -16.30 0.09
N ILE A 60 6.96 -15.69 0.08
CA ILE A 60 6.59 -14.62 1.01
C ILE A 60 6.45 -15.25 2.40
N GLN A 61 7.30 -14.81 3.33
CA GLN A 61 7.30 -15.23 4.74
C GLN A 61 6.40 -14.34 5.58
N SER A 62 6.47 -13.02 5.39
CA SER A 62 5.71 -12.05 6.17
C SER A 62 5.52 -10.78 5.36
N MET A 63 4.41 -10.09 5.60
CA MET A 63 4.13 -8.77 5.07
C MET A 63 3.44 -7.97 6.16
N ALA A 64 3.75 -6.69 6.25
CA ALA A 64 3.11 -5.75 7.15
C ALA A 64 2.91 -4.42 6.42
N CYS A 65 1.81 -3.75 6.73
CA CYS A 65 1.53 -2.40 6.26
C CYS A 65 0.90 -1.60 7.40
N ASP A 66 1.33 -0.36 7.58
CA ASP A 66 0.78 0.54 8.61
C ASP A 66 -0.62 1.09 8.25
N CYS A 67 -1.24 0.63 7.16
CA CYS A 67 -2.51 1.18 6.73
C CYS A 67 -3.68 0.75 7.65
N PRO A 68 -4.65 1.65 7.94
CA PRO A 68 -5.79 1.33 8.80
C PRO A 68 -6.77 0.34 8.17
N TYR A 69 -6.59 0.05 6.88
CA TYR A 69 -7.39 -0.89 6.10
C TYR A 69 -6.75 -2.29 6.01
N ASP A 70 -5.69 -2.57 6.77
CA ASP A 70 -5.05 -3.90 6.86
C ASP A 70 -5.88 -4.92 7.68
N GLN A 71 -7.19 -4.67 7.83
CA GLN A 71 -8.10 -5.59 8.51
C GLN A 71 -8.31 -6.89 7.71
N GLU A 72 -7.95 -6.87 6.43
CA GLU A 72 -7.91 -8.03 5.54
C GLU A 72 -6.47 -8.57 5.45
N ALA A 73 -6.30 -9.86 5.16
CA ALA A 73 -4.97 -10.50 5.06
C ALA A 73 -4.02 -9.85 4.03
N PHE A 74 -4.56 -9.02 3.12
CA PHE A 74 -3.81 -8.23 2.14
C PHE A 74 -4.49 -6.89 1.93
N CYS A 75 -3.70 -5.82 1.86
CA CYS A 75 -4.17 -4.51 1.41
C CYS A 75 -3.66 -4.19 -0.01
N LYS A 76 -4.26 -3.17 -0.64
CA LYS A 76 -3.85 -2.69 -1.97
C LYS A 76 -2.38 -2.23 -2.02
N HIS A 77 -1.84 -1.68 -0.93
CA HIS A 77 -0.45 -1.23 -0.85
C HIS A 77 0.52 -2.42 -0.88
N GLN A 78 0.24 -3.46 -0.09
CA GLN A 78 1.01 -4.71 -0.11
C GLN A 78 1.05 -5.31 -1.52
N VAL A 79 -0.10 -5.37 -2.21
CA VAL A 79 -0.17 -5.88 -3.59
C VAL A 79 0.71 -5.07 -4.54
N ALA A 80 0.64 -3.73 -4.48
CA ALA A 80 1.45 -2.87 -5.34
C ALA A 80 2.96 -3.09 -5.13
N VAL A 81 3.38 -3.19 -3.86
CA VAL A 81 4.77 -3.45 -3.49
C VAL A 81 5.23 -4.84 -3.93
N LEU A 82 4.39 -5.87 -3.80
CA LEU A 82 4.72 -7.22 -4.28
C LEU A 82 4.94 -7.26 -5.79
N LEU A 83 4.15 -6.52 -6.56
CA LEU A 83 4.31 -6.39 -8.01
C LEU A 83 5.64 -5.70 -8.36
N GLU A 84 5.98 -4.63 -7.65
CA GLU A 84 7.26 -3.90 -7.81
C GLU A 84 8.45 -4.80 -7.49
N ILE A 85 8.44 -5.50 -6.35
CA ILE A 85 9.50 -6.45 -5.99
C ILE A 85 9.62 -7.57 -7.04
N ARG A 86 8.50 -8.10 -7.53
CA ARG A 86 8.49 -9.12 -8.59
C ARG A 86 9.18 -8.60 -9.86
N SER A 87 8.87 -7.37 -10.27
CA SER A 87 9.50 -6.71 -11.41
C SER A 87 11.00 -6.53 -11.19
N MET A 88 11.41 -6.02 -10.03
CA MET A 88 12.81 -5.86 -9.66
C MET A 88 13.59 -7.17 -9.67
N LEU A 89 13.02 -8.25 -9.09
CA LEU A 89 13.66 -9.57 -9.08
C LEU A 89 13.77 -10.18 -10.48
N ASP A 90 12.81 -9.94 -11.36
CA ASP A 90 12.87 -10.38 -12.76
C ASP A 90 13.99 -9.64 -13.51
N VAL A 91 14.08 -8.33 -13.28
CA VAL A 91 15.15 -7.47 -13.81
C VAL A 91 16.52 -7.88 -13.26
N LEU A 92 16.65 -8.20 -11.97
CA LEU A 92 17.90 -8.66 -11.36
C LEU A 92 18.37 -10.00 -11.94
N LYS A 93 17.44 -10.92 -12.25
CA LYS A 93 17.75 -12.17 -12.97
C LYS A 93 18.23 -11.92 -14.40
N ALA A 94 17.75 -10.87 -15.05
CA ALA A 94 18.21 -10.48 -16.38
C ALA A 94 19.55 -9.72 -16.36
N LYS A 95 19.87 -9.01 -15.26
CA LYS A 95 21.04 -8.12 -15.13
C LYS A 95 22.34 -8.79 -14.68
N THR A 96 22.42 -10.11 -14.56
CA THR A 96 23.70 -10.81 -14.36
C THR A 96 24.67 -10.65 -15.55
N ASP A 97 24.26 -9.97 -16.63
CA ASP A 97 25.15 -9.56 -17.72
C ASP A 97 25.29 -8.04 -17.94
N SER A 98 24.62 -7.16 -17.18
CA SER A 98 24.89 -5.70 -17.17
C SER A 98 24.03 -4.99 -16.13
N ALA A 99 24.65 -4.39 -15.14
CA ALA A 99 24.00 -3.53 -14.15
C ALA A 99 23.48 -2.24 -14.81
N PRO A 100 22.20 -1.91 -14.62
CA PRO A 100 21.93 -0.55 -14.14
C PRO A 100 21.20 -0.52 -12.80
N LYS A 101 21.71 0.37 -11.95
CA LYS A 101 21.12 0.88 -10.70
C LYS A 101 19.67 1.32 -10.98
N GLY A 102 18.71 0.74 -10.27
CA GLY A 102 17.31 1.16 -10.32
C GLY A 102 17.18 2.53 -9.67
N LYS A 103 17.27 3.58 -10.49
CA LYS A 103 16.63 4.85 -10.18
C LYS A 103 15.13 4.64 -10.40
N ALA A 104 14.35 4.44 -9.35
CA ALA A 104 12.94 4.80 -9.41
C ALA A 104 12.90 6.32 -9.23
N SER A 105 13.02 7.02 -10.35
CA SER A 105 12.75 8.44 -10.43
C SER A 105 11.93 8.67 -11.69
N GLN A 106 10.64 8.91 -11.53
CA GLN A 106 10.00 10.01 -12.25
C GLN A 106 9.15 10.80 -11.25
N PRO A 107 9.55 12.04 -10.94
CA PRO A 107 8.81 12.94 -10.07
C PRO A 107 7.68 13.61 -10.86
N LYS A 108 6.44 13.53 -10.37
CA LYS A 108 5.39 14.49 -10.75
C LYS A 108 4.64 14.97 -9.51
N LYS A 109 5.16 16.09 -8.98
CA LYS A 109 4.40 17.27 -8.57
C LYS A 109 2.95 17.21 -9.11
N LYS A 110 1.88 17.48 -8.36
CA LYS A 110 1.71 18.19 -7.09
C LYS A 110 0.21 18.12 -6.72
N LEU A 111 -0.04 17.97 -5.41
CA LEU A 111 -0.97 18.74 -4.59
C LEU A 111 -2.49 18.66 -4.88
N ALA A 112 -3.12 17.89 -3.98
CA ALA A 112 -4.06 18.37 -2.97
C ALA A 112 -5.43 18.89 -3.42
N ASP A 113 -6.46 18.07 -3.20
CA ASP A 113 -7.81 18.55 -2.92
C ASP A 113 -8.61 17.55 -2.07
N GLN A 114 -8.21 17.19 -0.84
CA GLN A 114 -9.15 16.55 0.12
C GLN A 114 -8.88 16.94 1.57
N LEU A 115 -8.94 18.23 1.88
CA LEU A 115 -9.11 18.73 3.26
C LEU A 115 -10.30 19.68 3.33
N LYS A 116 -11.50 19.09 3.41
CA LYS A 116 -12.74 19.69 3.94
C LYS A 116 -13.77 18.55 4.03
N ALA A 117 -14.35 18.20 5.16
CA ALA A 117 -14.49 18.87 6.44
C ALA A 117 -14.81 17.83 7.53
N LEU A 118 -13.90 17.65 8.49
CA LEU A 118 -14.26 17.21 9.84
C LEU A 118 -14.11 18.42 10.74
N SER A 119 -15.18 19.19 10.91
CA SER A 119 -15.35 20.12 12.02
C SER A 119 -16.78 20.63 12.00
N LYS A 120 -17.64 19.96 12.77
CA LYS A 120 -18.52 20.56 13.77
C LYS A 120 -19.50 19.48 14.21
N GLU A 121 -19.18 18.88 15.34
CA GLU A 121 -20.16 18.32 16.24
C GLU A 121 -21.16 19.45 16.59
N PRO A 122 -22.48 19.25 16.47
CA PRO A 122 -23.42 20.01 17.27
C PRO A 122 -23.75 19.20 18.52
N ALA A 123 -23.47 19.85 19.65
CA ALA A 123 -23.79 19.43 20.99
C ALA A 123 -25.22 18.90 21.13
N ILE A 124 -25.32 17.77 21.81
CA ILE A 124 -26.51 17.36 22.54
C ILE A 124 -26.99 18.52 23.43
N SER A 125 -28.20 19.03 23.17
CA SER A 125 -28.94 19.78 24.17
C SER A 125 -30.21 19.01 24.50
N VAL A 126 -30.13 18.29 25.61
CA VAL A 126 -31.26 17.69 26.29
C VAL A 126 -31.92 18.78 27.14
N GLU A 127 -33.12 19.21 26.78
CA GLU A 127 -33.99 19.84 27.78
C GLU A 127 -35.49 19.66 27.46
N SER A 128 -36.08 18.75 28.22
CA SER A 128 -37.28 19.00 29.03
C SER A 128 -38.61 19.32 28.33
N ARG A 129 -39.29 18.24 27.97
CA ARG A 129 -40.72 17.97 28.19
C ARG A 129 -41.41 18.91 29.22
N SER A 130 -42.40 19.68 28.77
CA SER A 130 -43.58 20.14 29.53
C SER A 130 -44.59 20.73 28.54
N PHE A 131 -45.53 19.95 28.01
CA PHE A 131 -46.88 19.78 28.53
C PHE A 131 -47.55 21.09 28.99
N LYS A 132 -48.37 21.68 28.12
CA LYS A 132 -49.67 22.20 28.55
C LYS A 132 -50.66 22.26 27.39
N ARG A 133 -51.67 21.39 27.51
CA ARG A 133 -53.00 21.52 26.93
C ARG A 133 -53.64 22.82 27.42
N THR A 134 -54.29 23.55 26.51
CA THR A 134 -55.66 24.10 26.62
C THR A 134 -56.00 24.76 25.30
#